data_AF-A0A8T4FPF7-F1
#
_entry.id   AF-A0A8T4FPF7-F1
#
_cell.length_a   1.000
_cell.length_b   1.000
_cell.length_c   1.000
_cell.angle_alpha   90.00
_cell.angle_beta   90.00
_cell.angle_gamma   90.00
#
_symmetry.space_group_name_H-M   'P 1'
#
loop_
_entity.id
_entity.type
_entity.pdbx_description
1 polymer ?
#
loop_
_entity_poly.entity_id
_entity_poly.type
_entity_poly.pdbx_seq_one_letter_code
_entity_poly.pdbx_strand_id
1 'polypeptide(L)'
;RRVAVYNIFDRDVEWQVDALRDVGAEILFIMVGSDSFDDHEAKAPSYGDVPVLEGGMCDLGKAVSERRPDVLITNHPKASGLGIPYSRLGSPRLGVEGALEWLRMLADSMRLPVGRGWRDGL
;
A
#
# COMPACT_ATOMS: atom_id res chain seq x y z
N ARG A 1 4.83 -8.50 -8.57
CA ARG A 1 5.62 -8.03 -7.39
C ARG A 1 4.82 -8.30 -6.13
N ARG A 2 5.49 -8.55 -5.01
CA ARG A 2 4.89 -8.79 -3.70
C ARG A 2 4.62 -7.46 -3.02
N VAL A 3 3.36 -7.14 -2.74
CA VAL A 3 2.91 -5.83 -2.28
C VAL A 3 2.31 -5.94 -0.88
N ALA A 4 2.62 -4.98 -0.03
CA ALA A 4 1.87 -4.72 1.20
C ALA A 4 1.12 -3.40 1.09
N VAL A 5 -0.09 -3.34 1.63
CA VAL A 5 -0.89 -2.10 1.69
C VAL A 5 -1.06 -1.71 3.15
N TYR A 6 -0.88 -0.42 3.48
CA TYR A 6 -1.19 0.10 4.81
C TYR A 6 -1.95 1.43 4.72
N ASN A 7 -3.21 1.43 5.17
CA ASN A 7 -4.04 2.63 5.24
C ASN A 7 -4.26 3.05 6.70
N ILE A 8 -3.93 4.30 7.03
CA ILE A 8 -4.08 4.84 8.38
C ILE A 8 -5.40 5.60 8.61
N PHE A 9 -6.12 5.94 7.55
CA PHE A 9 -7.29 6.82 7.63
C PHE A 9 -8.60 6.05 7.52
N ASP A 10 -8.68 5.11 6.58
CA ASP A 10 -9.89 4.35 6.31
C ASP A 10 -9.58 2.85 6.18
N ARG A 11 -10.65 2.04 6.23
CA ARG A 11 -10.60 0.59 6.06
C ARG A 11 -10.86 0.15 4.63
N ASP A 12 -11.18 1.06 3.70
CA ASP A 12 -11.62 0.77 2.34
C ASP A 12 -10.53 1.08 1.31
N VAL A 13 -9.84 0.02 0.90
CA VAL A 13 -8.85 0.04 -0.15
C VAL A 13 -9.22 -0.89 -1.31
N GLU A 14 -10.52 -1.16 -1.51
CA GLU A 14 -11.00 -2.17 -2.47
C GLU A 14 -10.54 -1.88 -3.88
N TRP A 15 -10.71 -0.65 -4.36
CA TRP A 15 -10.32 -0.30 -5.73
C TRP A 15 -8.80 -0.38 -5.95
N GLN A 16 -7.98 -0.06 -4.94
CA GLN A 16 -6.53 -0.21 -5.03
C GLN A 16 -6.15 -1.69 -5.10
N VAL A 17 -6.83 -2.53 -4.31
CA VAL A 17 -6.63 -3.98 -4.31
C VAL A 17 -6.97 -4.58 -5.67
N ASP A 18 -8.10 -4.19 -6.25
CA ASP A 18 -8.51 -4.66 -7.58
C ASP A 18 -7.55 -4.18 -8.67
N ALA A 19 -7.18 -2.90 -8.67
CA ALA A 19 -6.21 -2.36 -9.62
C ALA A 19 -4.84 -3.06 -9.53
N LEU A 20 -4.39 -3.42 -8.32
CA LEU A 20 -3.16 -4.19 -8.10
C LEU A 20 -3.27 -5.63 -8.62
N ARG A 21 -4.43 -6.28 -8.42
CA ARG A 21 -4.69 -7.63 -8.94
C ARG A 21 -4.72 -7.66 -10.47
N ASP A 22 -5.35 -6.68 -11.09
CA ASP A 22 -5.45 -6.57 -12.55
C ASP A 22 -4.07 -6.47 -13.22
N VAL A 23 -3.08 -5.90 -12.55
CA VAL A 23 -1.68 -5.84 -13.02
C VAL A 23 -0.81 -7.00 -12.53
N GLY A 24 -1.41 -8.03 -11.90
CA GLY A 24 -0.71 -9.23 -11.45
C GLY A 24 0.18 -9.03 -10.22
N ALA A 25 -0.14 -8.06 -9.34
CA ALA A 25 0.54 -7.93 -8.06
C ALA A 25 0.07 -9.01 -7.08
N GLU A 26 1.01 -9.57 -6.31
CA GLU A 26 0.72 -10.50 -5.22
C GLU A 26 0.58 -9.68 -3.93
N ILE A 27 -0.64 -9.53 -3.42
CA ILE A 27 -0.89 -8.75 -2.20
C ILE A 27 -0.70 -9.67 -0.99
N LEU A 28 0.35 -9.42 -0.20
CA LEU A 28 0.73 -10.27 0.93
C LEU A 28 -0.12 -10.03 2.18
N PHE A 29 -0.53 -8.79 2.39
CA PHE A 29 -1.41 -8.35 3.45
C PHE A 29 -1.88 -6.92 3.21
N ILE A 30 -3.01 -6.60 3.82
CA ILE A 30 -3.53 -5.24 3.98
C ILE A 30 -3.52 -4.96 5.47
N MET A 31 -2.91 -3.84 5.87
CA MET A 31 -2.96 -3.36 7.23
C MET A 31 -3.84 -2.11 7.28
N VAL A 32 -4.66 -2.03 8.32
CA VAL A 32 -5.46 -0.83 8.63
C VAL A 32 -5.04 -0.30 9.99
N GLY A 33 -4.95 1.02 10.11
CA GLY A 33 -4.62 1.69 11.37
C GLY A 33 -5.65 1.37 12.44
N SER A 34 -5.20 1.03 13.66
CA SER A 34 -6.09 0.81 14.81
C SER A 34 -6.94 2.04 15.18
N ASP A 35 -6.43 3.23 14.83
CA ASP A 35 -7.01 4.52 15.16
C ASP A 35 -7.70 5.17 13.93
N SER A 36 -8.06 4.37 12.91
CA SER A 36 -8.73 4.87 11.70
C SER A 36 -9.98 5.67 12.06
N PHE A 37 -10.10 6.89 11.52
CA PHE A 37 -10.99 7.95 12.00
C PHE A 37 -12.48 7.72 11.73
N ASP A 38 -12.84 6.69 10.96
CA ASP A 38 -14.23 6.38 10.64
C ASP A 38 -14.59 4.97 11.12
N ASP A 39 -15.54 4.98 12.05
CA ASP A 39 -16.43 3.89 12.42
C ASP A 39 -15.75 2.53 12.69
N HIS A 40 -15.40 2.27 13.95
CA HIS A 40 -14.93 0.95 14.40
C HIS A 40 -15.95 -0.18 14.09
N GLU A 41 -17.21 0.15 13.76
CA GLU A 41 -18.23 -0.82 13.32
C GLU A 41 -18.21 -1.08 11.80
N ALA A 42 -17.54 -0.25 11.00
CA ALA A 42 -17.39 -0.49 9.58
C ALA A 42 -16.48 -1.70 9.35
N LYS A 43 -17.08 -2.83 8.95
CA LYS A 43 -16.34 -3.99 8.47
C LYS A 43 -15.45 -3.56 7.32
N ALA A 44 -14.17 -3.91 7.40
CA ALA A 44 -13.29 -3.81 6.24
C ALA A 44 -13.93 -4.61 5.08
N PRO A 45 -13.91 -4.08 3.85
CA PRO A 45 -14.31 -4.83 2.66
C PRO A 45 -13.64 -6.20 2.62
N SER A 46 -14.33 -7.18 2.04
CA SER A 46 -13.72 -8.50 1.83
C SER A 46 -12.74 -8.42 0.66
N TYR A 47 -11.45 -8.43 0.98
CA TYR A 47 -10.39 -8.49 -0.03
C TYR A 47 -10.13 -9.94 -0.49
N GLY A 48 -11.14 -10.81 -0.51
CA GLY A 48 -10.98 -12.24 -0.78
C GLY A 48 -10.02 -12.90 0.22
N ASP A 49 -9.00 -13.61 -0.30
CA ASP A 49 -8.05 -14.38 0.51
C ASP A 49 -6.90 -13.55 1.09
N VAL A 50 -6.89 -12.23 0.90
CA VAL A 50 -5.80 -11.37 1.37
C VAL A 50 -5.92 -11.17 2.89
N PRO A 51 -4.87 -11.48 3.67
CA PRO A 51 -4.90 -11.26 5.11
C PRO A 51 -5.05 -9.78 5.46
N VAL A 52 -6.05 -9.46 6.27
CA VAL A 52 -6.25 -8.13 6.85
C VAL A 52 -5.70 -8.11 8.27
N LEU A 53 -4.82 -7.16 8.54
CA LEU A 53 -4.18 -6.94 9.83
C LEU A 53 -4.64 -5.60 10.39
N GLU A 54 -4.82 -5.53 11.71
CA GLU A 54 -5.04 -4.27 12.41
C GLU A 54 -3.79 -3.97 13.25
N GLY A 55 -3.33 -2.72 13.25
CA GLY A 55 -2.18 -2.36 14.06
C GLY A 55 -1.56 -1.03 13.67
N GLY A 56 -0.48 -0.70 14.39
CA GLY A 56 0.27 0.53 14.18
C GLY A 56 1.59 0.31 13.44
N MET A 57 2.43 1.35 13.47
CA MET A 57 3.74 1.34 12.80
C MET A 57 4.67 0.21 13.28
N CYS A 58 4.60 -0.18 14.56
CA CYS A 58 5.37 -1.28 15.11
C CYS A 58 4.95 -2.64 14.53
N ASP A 59 3.65 -2.87 14.41
CA ASP A 59 3.09 -4.11 13.86
C ASP A 59 3.34 -4.18 12.36
N LEU A 60 3.23 -3.04 11.66
CA LEU A 60 3.63 -2.94 10.26
C LEU A 60 5.10 -3.34 10.07
N GLY A 61 6.00 -2.85 10.94
CA GLY A 61 7.42 -3.20 10.89
C GLY A 61 7.66 -4.71 11.04
N LYS A 62 6.97 -5.36 11.98
CA LYS A 62 7.02 -6.83 12.15
C LYS A 62 6.50 -7.55 10.90
N ALA A 63 5.32 -7.18 10.42
CA ALA A 63 4.69 -7.80 9.24
C ALA A 63 5.56 -7.66 7.99
N VAL A 64 6.18 -6.50 7.76
CA VAL A 64 7.12 -6.27 6.66
C VAL A 64 8.37 -7.15 6.81
N SER A 65 8.93 -7.28 8.01
CA SER A 65 10.10 -8.12 8.26
C SER A 65 9.84 -9.61 8.03
N GLU A 66 8.69 -10.09 8.48
CA GLU A 66 8.27 -11.50 8.37
C GLU A 66 7.87 -11.86 6.93
N ARG A 67 7.02 -11.05 6.30
CA ARG A 67 6.41 -11.38 5.00
C ARG A 67 7.27 -10.93 3.82
N ARG A 68 8.18 -9.97 4.05
CA ARG A 68 9.15 -9.43 3.07
C ARG A 68 8.50 -8.99 1.75
N PRO A 69 7.60 -7.99 1.76
CA PRO A 69 7.10 -7.41 0.53
C PRO A 69 8.23 -6.73 -0.27
N ASP A 70 8.05 -6.63 -1.58
CA ASP A 70 8.93 -5.85 -2.46
C ASP A 70 8.67 -4.35 -2.33
N VAL A 71 7.43 -3.97 -2.00
CA VAL A 71 7.01 -2.57 -1.89
C VAL A 71 5.87 -2.42 -0.88
N LEU A 72 5.89 -1.32 -0.14
CA LEU A 72 4.80 -0.87 0.72
C LEU A 72 4.03 0.26 0.04
N ILE A 73 2.72 0.11 -0.11
CA ILE A 73 1.82 1.18 -0.55
C ILE A 73 1.11 1.74 0.69
N THR A 74 1.35 3.00 1.02
CA THR A 74 0.83 3.57 2.27
C THR A 74 0.66 5.07 2.25
N ASN A 75 -0.23 5.58 3.10
CA ASN A 75 -0.37 6.99 3.44
C ASN A 75 0.31 7.35 4.79
N HIS A 76 0.97 6.40 5.46
CA HIS A 76 1.66 6.67 6.72
C HIS A 76 2.97 7.47 6.50
N PRO A 77 3.15 8.64 7.16
CA PRO A 77 4.27 9.56 6.87
C PRO A 77 5.66 9.01 7.24
N LYS A 78 5.74 8.03 8.15
CA LYS A 78 7.00 7.43 8.62
C LYS A 78 7.40 6.15 7.88
N ALA A 79 6.78 5.84 6.74
CA ALA A 79 7.06 4.62 5.98
C ALA A 79 8.53 4.47 5.55
N SER A 80 9.22 5.59 5.32
CA SER A 80 10.66 5.61 5.00
C SER A 80 11.55 4.95 6.06
N GLY A 81 11.12 4.94 7.33
CA GLY A 81 11.86 4.32 8.42
C GLY A 81 11.90 2.79 8.39
N LEU A 82 11.13 2.14 7.52
CA LEU A 82 11.07 0.68 7.40
C LEU A 82 12.15 0.08 6.50
N GLY A 83 12.90 0.90 5.76
CA GLY A 83 13.97 0.41 4.88
C GLY A 83 13.51 -0.42 3.68
N ILE A 84 12.22 -0.36 3.34
CA ILE A 84 11.60 -1.00 2.16
C ILE A 84 11.19 0.08 1.14
N PRO A 85 11.25 -0.18 -0.18
CA PRO A 85 10.60 0.70 -1.14
C PRO A 85 9.16 0.98 -0.74
N TYR A 86 8.73 2.25 -0.83
CA TYR A 86 7.35 2.59 -0.58
C TYR A 86 6.83 3.61 -1.60
N SER A 87 5.52 3.59 -1.81
CA SER A 87 4.81 4.60 -2.57
C SER A 87 3.57 5.06 -1.81
N ARG A 88 3.07 6.23 -2.17
CA ARG A 88 1.84 6.73 -1.57
C ARG A 88 0.64 5.94 -2.05
N LEU A 89 -0.28 5.64 -1.12
CA LEU A 89 -1.58 5.05 -1.43
C LEU A 89 -2.37 5.89 -2.45
N GLY A 90 -2.11 7.20 -2.52
CA GLY A 90 -2.74 8.11 -3.47
C GLY A 90 -4.05 8.71 -2.94
N SER A 91 -4.52 9.75 -3.61
CA SER A 91 -5.89 10.27 -3.42
C SER A 91 -6.86 9.44 -4.25
N PRO A 92 -8.16 9.36 -3.87
CA PRO A 92 -9.16 8.69 -4.68
C PRO A 92 -9.17 9.28 -6.08
N ARG A 93 -8.85 8.47 -7.09
CA ARG A 93 -9.05 8.83 -8.50
C ARG A 93 -10.18 7.97 -9.02
N LEU A 94 -11.28 8.60 -9.37
CA LEU A 94 -12.49 7.89 -9.79
C LEU A 94 -12.40 7.49 -11.27
N GLY A 95 -12.96 6.32 -11.58
CA GLY A 95 -13.01 5.78 -12.94
C GLY A 95 -11.69 5.14 -13.41
N VAL A 96 -11.77 4.53 -14.59
CA VAL A 96 -10.67 3.74 -15.18
C VAL A 96 -9.42 4.58 -15.41
N GLU A 97 -9.57 5.81 -15.91
CA GLU A 97 -8.45 6.73 -16.14
C GLU A 97 -7.70 7.02 -14.83
N GLY A 98 -8.45 7.24 -13.75
CA GLY A 98 -7.89 7.46 -12.42
C GLY A 98 -7.06 6.28 -11.92
N ALA A 99 -7.58 5.06 -12.06
CA ALA A 99 -6.86 3.84 -11.69
C ALA A 99 -5.58 3.65 -12.52
N LEU A 100 -5.65 3.90 -13.83
CA LEU A 100 -4.50 3.80 -14.73
C LEU A 100 -3.41 4.84 -14.40
N GLU A 101 -3.79 6.08 -14.11
CA GLU A 101 -2.85 7.12 -13.70
C GLU A 101 -2.16 6.77 -12.38
N TRP A 102 -2.93 6.23 -11.42
CA TRP A 102 -2.39 5.78 -10.15
C TRP A 102 -1.41 4.61 -10.33
N LEU A 103 -1.77 3.60 -11.12
CA LEU A 103 -0.89 2.48 -11.45
C LEU A 103 0.39 2.94 -12.14
N ARG A 104 0.29 3.92 -13.04
CA ARG A 104 1.46 4.51 -13.71
C ARG A 104 2.38 5.19 -12.71
N MET A 105 1.83 5.99 -11.80
CA MET A 105 2.61 6.63 -10.73
C MET A 105 3.31 5.60 -9.83
N LEU A 106 2.61 4.51 -9.46
CA LEU A 106 3.20 3.41 -8.70
C LEU A 106 4.35 2.76 -9.47
N ALA A 107 4.14 2.42 -10.74
CA ALA A 107 5.14 1.79 -11.58
C ALA A 107 6.39 2.66 -11.72
N ASP A 108 6.22 3.96 -11.99
CA ASP A 108 7.33 4.90 -12.11
C ASP A 108 8.08 5.08 -10.78
N SER A 109 7.38 5.07 -9.65
CA SER A 109 8.00 5.12 -8.31
C SER A 109 8.88 3.90 -8.02
N MET A 110 8.54 2.74 -8.62
CA MET A 110 9.25 1.48 -8.42
C MET A 110 10.39 1.23 -9.42
N ARG A 111 10.57 2.10 -10.43
CA ARG A 111 11.64 1.98 -11.43
C ARG A 111 13.02 2.32 -10.89
N LEU A 112 13.11 3.19 -9.88
CA LEU A 112 14.38 3.62 -9.33
C LEU A 112 14.83 2.70 -8.17
N PRO A 113 16.12 2.30 -8.11
CA PRO A 113 16.64 1.55 -6.99
C PRO A 113 16.55 2.36 -5.69
N VAL A 114 16.18 1.69 -4.59
CA VAL A 114 16.21 2.30 -3.25
C VAL A 114 17.61 2.85 -2.97
N GLY A 115 17.69 4.14 -2.68
CA GLY A 115 18.95 4.82 -2.35
C GLY A 115 19.68 5.49 -3.51
N ARG A 116 19.28 5.29 -4.78
CA ARG A 116 19.88 6.02 -5.92
C ARG A 116 19.22 7.36 -6.26
N GLY A 117 18.15 7.71 -5.53
CA GLY A 117 17.49 9.01 -5.62
C GLY A 117 17.01 9.37 -7.04
N TRP A 118 16.42 10.55 -7.18
CA TRP A 118 15.97 11.08 -8.48
C TRP A 118 17.12 11.58 -9.36
N ARG A 119 18.34 11.72 -8.81
CA ARG A 119 19.49 12.31 -9.50
C ARG A 119 20.13 11.37 -10.53
N ASP A 120 19.98 10.06 -10.35
CA ASP A 120 20.56 9.05 -11.25
C ASP A 120 19.57 8.60 -12.34
N GLY A 121 18.34 9.15 -12.34
CA GLY A 121 17.21 8.69 -13.16
C GLY A 121 16.72 9.67 -14.23
N LEU A 122 17.47 10.76 -14.49
CA LEU A 122 17.23 11.71 -15.58
C LEU A 122 18.37 11.64 -16.61
#